data_AF-A0A356WZ58-F1
#
_entry.id   AF-A0A356WZ58-F1
#
_cell.length_a   1.000
_cell.length_b   1.000
_cell.length_c   1.000
_cell.angle_alpha   90.00
_cell.angle_beta   90.00
_cell.angle_gamma   90.00
#
_symmetry.space_group_name_H-M   'P 1'
#
loop_
_entity.id
_entity.type
_entity.pdbx_description
1 polymer ?
#
loop_
_entity_poly.entity_id
_entity_poly.type
_entity_poly.pdbx_seq_one_letter_code
_entity_poly.pdbx_strand_id
1 'polypeptide(L)'
;MRDLIEKYRLLVSIGLGLLITILVLLLWLNYQQTLKKNQVNKITETAQLLTGQFQEVVQNNIQTLENFGDRLENTNGAFFDYWDSEADQIVEQDSSFLFLEWIDRSMVIRRVNPAEENQEAVGLDISELDYP
;
A
#
# COMPACT_ATOMS: atom_id res chain seq x y z
N MET A 1 -66.46 -4.76 -22.44
CA MET A 1 -65.05 -4.93 -22.00
C MET A 1 -64.67 -6.40 -21.86
N ARG A 2 -65.47 -7.21 -21.14
CA ARG A 2 -65.19 -8.64 -20.91
C ARG A 2 -65.07 -9.47 -22.20
N ASP A 3 -65.98 -9.28 -23.16
CA ASP A 3 -65.98 -10.01 -24.44
C ASP A 3 -64.81 -9.63 -25.38
N LEU A 4 -64.33 -8.38 -25.29
CA LEU A 4 -63.13 -7.93 -26.02
C LEU A 4 -61.86 -8.55 -25.45
N ILE A 5 -61.79 -8.69 -24.13
CA ILE A 5 -60.67 -9.32 -23.43
C ILE A 5 -60.61 -10.81 -23.74
N GLU A 6 -61.74 -11.52 -23.84
CA GLU A 6 -61.74 -12.93 -24.24
C GLU A 6 -61.29 -13.13 -25.70
N LYS A 7 -61.76 -12.27 -26.62
CA LYS A 7 -61.36 -12.31 -28.04
C LYS A 7 -59.86 -12.04 -28.25
N TYR A 8 -59.28 -11.13 -27.46
CA TYR A 8 -57.85 -10.77 -27.55
C TYR A 8 -57.00 -11.32 -26.40
N ARG A 9 -57.50 -12.33 -25.68
CA ARG A 9 -56.87 -12.87 -24.45
C ARG A 9 -55.41 -13.22 -24.64
N LEU A 10 -55.09 -13.88 -25.76
CA LEU A 10 -53.72 -14.24 -26.13
C LEU A 10 -52.83 -13.01 -26.34
N LEU A 11 -53.31 -11.97 -27.04
CA LEU A 11 -52.55 -10.73 -27.25
C LEU A 11 -52.30 -9.98 -25.94
N VAL A 12 -53.27 -9.96 -25.04
CA VAL A 12 -53.14 -9.35 -23.70
C VAL A 12 -52.09 -10.09 -22.87
N SER A 13 -52.12 -11.42 -22.85
CA SER A 13 -51.11 -12.23 -22.15
C SER A 13 -49.71 -12.06 -22.72
N ILE A 14 -49.57 -12.02 -24.06
CA ILE A 14 -48.29 -11.75 -24.73
C ILE A 14 -47.78 -10.35 -24.37
N GLY A 15 -48.65 -9.34 -24.42
CA GLY A 15 -48.30 -7.95 -24.07
C GLY A 15 -47.79 -7.82 -22.63
N LEU A 16 -48.47 -8.47 -21.68
CA LEU A 16 -48.03 -8.51 -20.28
C LEU A 16 -46.69 -9.23 -20.10
N GLY A 17 -46.49 -10.37 -20.78
CA GLY A 17 -45.23 -11.10 -20.74
C GLY A 17 -44.06 -10.28 -21.30
N LEU A 18 -44.29 -9.58 -22.42
CA LEU A 18 -43.31 -8.66 -23.00
C LEU A 18 -43.00 -7.50 -22.07
N LEU A 19 -44.01 -6.90 -21.44
CA LEU A 19 -43.82 -5.79 -20.50
C LEU A 19 -42.96 -6.21 -19.31
N ILE A 20 -43.25 -7.37 -18.70
CA ILE A 20 -42.44 -7.91 -17.59
C ILE A 20 -41.01 -8.20 -18.07
N THR A 21 -40.86 -8.81 -19.24
CA THR A 21 -39.53 -9.11 -19.81
C THR A 21 -38.71 -7.85 -20.01
N ILE A 22 -39.31 -6.79 -20.55
CA ILE A 22 -38.66 -5.48 -20.73
C ILE A 22 -38.24 -4.89 -19.38
N LEU A 23 -39.12 -4.93 -18.38
CA LEU A 23 -38.80 -4.42 -17.04
C LEU A 23 -37.61 -5.19 -16.41
N VAL A 24 -37.59 -6.51 -16.51
CA VAL A 24 -36.49 -7.34 -16.00
C VAL A 24 -35.19 -7.00 -16.72
N LEU A 25 -35.22 -6.82 -18.04
CA LEU A 25 -34.03 -6.44 -18.81
C LEU A 25 -33.51 -5.05 -18.42
N LEU A 26 -34.39 -4.08 -18.20
CA LEU A 26 -33.99 -2.74 -17.76
C LEU A 26 -33.34 -2.76 -16.36
N LEU A 27 -33.93 -3.51 -15.43
CA LEU A 27 -33.36 -3.69 -14.09
C LEU A 27 -31.99 -4.38 -14.16
N TRP A 28 -31.87 -5.42 -14.99
CA TRP A 28 -30.61 -6.13 -15.20
C TRP A 28 -29.52 -5.21 -15.76
N LEU A 29 -29.83 -4.42 -16.79
CA LEU A 29 -28.87 -3.49 -17.39
C LEU A 29 -28.40 -2.43 -16.38
N ASN A 30 -29.32 -1.88 -15.59
CA ASN A 30 -28.99 -0.93 -14.53
C ASN A 30 -28.12 -1.57 -13.44
N TYR A 31 -28.44 -2.80 -13.05
CA TYR A 31 -27.69 -3.57 -12.08
C TYR A 31 -26.26 -3.83 -12.57
N GLN A 32 -26.07 -4.23 -13.83
CA GLN A 32 -24.75 -4.47 -14.41
C GLN A 32 -23.88 -3.19 -14.46
N GLN A 33 -24.48 -2.05 -14.82
CA GLN A 33 -23.78 -0.76 -14.79
C GLN A 33 -23.36 -0.36 -13.37
N THR A 34 -24.27 -0.55 -12.40
CA THR A 34 -24.01 -0.25 -10.99
C THR A 34 -22.92 -1.15 -10.41
N LEU A 35 -22.96 -2.45 -10.74
CA LEU A 35 -21.92 -3.40 -10.33
C LEU A 35 -20.55 -2.99 -10.86
N LYS A 36 -20.44 -2.67 -12.15
CA LYS A 36 -19.17 -2.23 -12.74
C LYS A 36 -18.64 -0.96 -12.07
N LYS A 37 -19.52 0.02 -11.83
CA LYS A 37 -19.15 1.26 -11.13
C LYS A 37 -18.67 0.98 -9.71
N ASN A 38 -19.39 0.15 -8.95
CA ASN A 38 -19.03 -0.17 -7.56
C ASN A 38 -17.71 -0.93 -7.47
N GLN A 39 -17.44 -1.83 -8.43
CA GLN A 39 -16.14 -2.52 -8.49
C GLN A 39 -15.00 -1.54 -8.74
N VAL A 40 -15.14 -0.63 -9.71
CA VAL A 40 -14.12 0.39 -9.99
C VAL A 40 -13.92 1.31 -8.78
N ASN A 41 -15.00 1.78 -8.16
CA ASN A 41 -14.91 2.62 -6.97
C ASN A 41 -14.18 1.89 -5.83
N LYS A 42 -14.51 0.62 -5.57
CA LYS A 42 -13.87 -0.17 -4.53
C LYS A 42 -12.38 -0.38 -4.80
N ILE A 43 -11.99 -0.60 -6.06
CA ILE A 43 -10.58 -0.68 -6.45
C ILE A 43 -9.88 0.66 -6.18
N THR A 44 -10.47 1.77 -6.60
CA THR A 44 -9.91 3.11 -6.40
C THR A 44 -9.77 3.46 -4.91
N GLU A 45 -10.81 3.22 -4.11
CA GLU A 45 -10.78 3.46 -2.66
C GLU A 45 -9.72 2.60 -1.99
N THR A 46 -9.63 1.31 -2.35
CA THR A 46 -8.60 0.42 -1.81
C THR A 46 -7.20 0.87 -2.22
N ALA A 47 -7.01 1.29 -3.48
CA ALA A 47 -5.73 1.79 -3.95
C ALA A 47 -5.30 3.09 -3.24
N GLN A 48 -6.25 4.00 -2.97
CA GLN A 48 -5.99 5.21 -2.19
C GLN A 48 -5.61 4.88 -0.75
N LEU A 49 -6.32 3.96 -0.10
CA LEU A 49 -5.99 3.50 1.25
C LEU A 49 -4.59 2.85 1.30
N LEU A 50 -4.27 1.96 0.36
CA LEU A 50 -2.94 1.33 0.28
C LEU A 50 -1.84 2.36 0.03
N THR A 51 -2.08 3.34 -0.85
CA THR A 51 -1.12 4.42 -1.12
C THR A 51 -0.88 5.26 0.13
N GLY A 52 -1.95 5.59 0.87
CA GLY A 52 -1.83 6.32 2.14
C GLY A 52 -1.03 5.55 3.19
N GLN A 53 -1.33 4.26 3.36
CA GLN A 53 -0.58 3.40 4.28
C GLN A 53 0.89 3.28 3.91
N PHE A 54 1.20 3.13 2.62
CA PHE A 54 2.58 3.10 2.14
C PHE A 54 3.30 4.42 2.43
N GLN A 55 2.67 5.56 2.15
CA GLN A 55 3.24 6.88 2.44
C GLN A 55 3.48 7.08 3.94
N GLU A 56 2.54 6.64 4.78
CA GLU A 56 2.67 6.72 6.24
C GLU A 56 3.84 5.89 6.75
N VAL A 57 3.99 4.64 6.29
CA VAL A 57 5.13 3.78 6.66
C VAL A 57 6.44 4.43 6.23
N VAL A 58 6.56 4.89 4.99
CA VAL A 58 7.79 5.55 4.51
C VAL A 58 8.11 6.81 5.33
N GLN A 59 7.12 7.64 5.65
CA GLN A 59 7.33 8.84 6.46
C GLN A 59 7.76 8.50 7.88
N ASN A 60 7.15 7.50 8.51
CA ASN A 60 7.52 7.05 9.85
C ASN A 60 8.95 6.49 9.86
N ASN A 61 9.35 5.76 8.83
CA ASN A 61 10.70 5.22 8.66
C ASN A 61 11.72 6.35 8.56
N ILE A 62 11.46 7.36 7.70
CA ILE A 62 12.31 8.55 7.59
C ILE A 62 12.42 9.25 8.94
N GLN A 63 11.30 9.51 9.62
CA GLN A 63 11.29 10.20 10.90
C GLN A 63 12.08 9.42 11.98
N THR A 64 12.01 8.10 11.96
CA THR A 64 12.77 7.23 12.88
C THR A 64 14.27 7.41 12.67
N LEU A 65 14.73 7.40 11.42
CA LEU A 65 16.13 7.61 11.07
C LEU A 65 16.60 9.04 11.37
N GLU A 66 15.79 10.05 11.05
CA GLU A 66 16.08 11.46 11.39
C GLU A 66 16.23 11.64 12.90
N ASN A 67 15.29 11.10 13.69
CA ASN A 67 15.36 11.17 15.14
C ASN A 67 16.61 10.47 15.70
N PHE A 68 17.03 9.37 15.08
CA PHE A 68 18.25 8.66 15.48
C PHE A 68 19.51 9.49 15.13
N GLY A 69 19.57 10.04 13.92
CA GLY A 69 20.64 10.97 13.50
C GLY A 69 20.73 12.20 14.40
N ASP A 70 19.60 12.85 14.67
CA ASP A 70 19.51 14.02 15.55
C ASP A 70 20.04 13.72 16.96
N ARG A 71 19.77 12.52 17.51
CA ARG A 71 20.33 12.11 18.81
C ARG A 71 21.86 12.00 18.76
N LEU A 72 22.41 11.44 17.69
CA LEU A 72 23.86 11.34 17.51
C LEU A 72 24.51 12.72 17.41
N GLU A 73 23.91 13.65 16.65
CA GLU A 73 24.43 15.00 16.46
C GLU A 73 24.31 15.86 17.72
N ASN A 74 23.12 15.89 18.35
CA ASN A 74 22.85 16.73 19.52
C ASN A 74 23.65 16.32 20.76
N THR A 75 24.12 15.08 20.81
CA THR A 75 24.98 14.57 21.89
C THR A 75 26.47 14.72 21.59
N ASN A 76 26.84 15.42 20.50
CA ASN A 76 28.21 15.49 19.99
C ASN A 76 28.85 14.10 19.86
N GLY A 77 28.07 13.10 19.44
CA GLY A 77 28.50 11.71 19.29
C GLY A 77 28.52 10.88 20.58
N ALA A 78 28.17 11.41 21.76
CA ALA A 78 28.13 10.61 22.97
C ALA A 78 27.08 9.48 22.90
N PHE A 79 26.00 9.67 22.12
CA PHE A 79 25.01 8.63 21.90
C PHE A 79 25.50 7.50 20.97
N PHE A 80 26.64 7.68 20.31
CA PHE A 80 27.21 6.67 19.41
C PHE A 80 27.65 5.39 20.15
N ASP A 81 27.90 5.48 21.47
CA ASP A 81 28.15 4.30 22.32
C ASP A 81 26.95 3.33 22.38
N TYR A 82 25.74 3.82 22.08
CA TYR A 82 24.50 3.02 22.04
C TYR A 82 24.09 2.61 20.63
N TRP A 83 24.94 2.87 19.62
CA TRP A 83 24.63 2.60 18.21
C TRP A 83 24.07 1.19 18.00
N ASP A 84 24.78 0.15 18.45
CA ASP A 84 24.42 -1.23 18.13
C ASP A 84 23.04 -1.59 18.69
N SER A 85 22.78 -1.23 19.96
CA SER A 85 21.50 -1.48 20.62
C SER A 85 20.34 -0.74 19.96
N GLU A 86 20.54 0.50 19.54
CA GLU A 86 19.48 1.32 18.95
C GLU A 86 19.21 0.92 17.49
N ALA A 87 20.28 0.63 16.74
CA ALA A 87 20.18 0.17 15.36
C ALA A 87 19.50 -1.21 15.29
N ASP A 88 19.88 -2.15 16.16
CA ASP A 88 19.22 -3.44 16.27
C ASP A 88 17.74 -3.25 16.66
N GLN A 89 17.45 -2.36 17.62
CA GLN A 89 16.07 -2.08 18.02
C GLN A 89 15.22 -1.50 16.89
N ILE A 90 15.78 -0.61 16.06
CA ILE A 90 15.08 -0.05 14.88
C ILE A 90 14.76 -1.17 13.88
N VAL A 91 15.72 -2.05 13.60
CA VAL A 91 15.54 -3.17 12.66
C VAL A 91 14.57 -4.22 13.21
N GLU A 92 14.62 -4.53 14.50
CA GLU A 92 13.73 -5.52 15.14
C GLU A 92 12.29 -5.02 15.26
N GLN A 93 12.09 -3.73 15.54
CA GLN A 93 10.75 -3.15 15.71
C GLN A 93 10.04 -2.88 14.40
N ASP A 94 10.78 -2.57 13.33
CA ASP A 94 10.20 -2.23 12.04
C ASP A 94 10.63 -3.20 10.95
N SER A 95 9.67 -4.01 10.48
CA SER A 95 9.87 -4.97 9.40
C SER A 95 10.30 -4.36 8.05
N SER A 96 10.28 -3.03 7.93
CA SER A 96 10.68 -2.31 6.72
C SER A 96 12.20 -2.15 6.58
N PHE A 97 12.95 -2.21 7.68
CA PHE A 97 14.40 -2.14 7.66
C PHE A 97 15.00 -3.55 7.72
N LEU A 98 15.89 -3.87 6.80
CA LEU A 98 16.67 -5.11 6.84
C LEU A 98 17.95 -4.94 7.65
N PHE A 99 18.55 -3.76 7.55
CA PHE A 99 19.75 -3.39 8.27
C PHE A 99 19.87 -1.86 8.34
N LEU A 100 20.75 -1.38 9.22
CA LEU A 100 21.12 0.03 9.35
C LEU A 100 22.63 0.17 9.28
N GLU A 101 23.11 1.09 8.44
CA GLU A 101 24.53 1.35 8.22
C GLU A 101 24.92 2.75 8.68
N TRP A 102 26.11 2.86 9.29
CA TRP A 102 26.76 4.15 9.51
C TRP A 102 27.87 4.32 8.49
N ILE A 103 27.72 5.33 7.63
CA ILE A 103 28.69 5.72 6.62
C ILE A 103 29.32 7.02 7.04
N ASP A 104 30.65 7.08 7.03
CA ASP A 104 31.36 8.32 7.36
C ASP A 104 31.54 9.23 6.13
N ARG A 105 32.17 10.39 6.35
CA ARG A 105 32.42 11.37 5.27
C ARG A 105 33.35 10.87 4.17
N SER A 106 34.10 9.79 4.41
CA SER A 106 34.91 9.14 3.37
C SER A 106 34.10 8.15 2.54
N MET A 107 32.78 8.09 2.71
CA MET A 107 31.88 7.16 2.02
C MET A 107 32.18 5.70 2.36
N VAL A 108 32.81 5.43 3.51
CA VAL A 108 33.11 4.07 3.96
C VAL A 108 32.10 3.65 5.02
N ILE A 109 31.53 2.46 4.86
CA ILE A 109 30.69 1.83 5.88
C ILE A 109 31.56 1.49 7.09
N ARG A 110 31.21 2.04 8.25
CA ARG A 110 31.96 1.88 9.50
C ARG A 110 31.28 0.96 10.49
N ARG A 111 29.95 0.90 10.46
CA ARG A 111 29.12 0.00 11.28
C ARG A 111 27.90 -0.44 10.50
N VAL A 112 27.40 -1.62 10.85
CA VAL A 112 26.18 -2.20 10.28
C VAL A 112 25.50 -3.09 11.32
N ASN A 113 24.17 -3.03 11.35
CA ASN A 113 23.32 -3.79 12.26
C ASN A 113 22.13 -4.39 11.49
N PRO A 114 21.78 -5.67 11.68
CA PRO A 114 22.42 -6.64 12.56
C PRO A 114 23.83 -7.01 12.07
N ALA A 115 24.80 -7.06 12.98
CA ALA A 115 26.20 -7.22 12.60
C ALA A 115 26.53 -8.62 12.05
N GLU A 116 25.95 -9.68 12.64
CA GLU A 116 26.28 -11.08 12.31
C GLU A 116 26.06 -11.41 10.83
N GLU A 117 24.99 -10.88 10.25
CA GLU A 117 24.60 -11.17 8.86
C GLU A 117 25.25 -10.22 7.84
N ASN A 118 25.73 -9.04 8.28
CA ASN A 118 26.13 -7.95 7.39
C ASN A 118 27.59 -7.48 7.58
N GLN A 119 28.37 -8.14 8.43
CA GLN A 119 29.74 -7.73 8.79
C GLN A 119 30.66 -7.50 7.59
N GLU A 120 30.45 -8.23 6.48
CA GLU A 120 31.22 -8.11 5.25
C GLU A 120 31.10 -6.72 4.58
N ALA A 121 30.03 -5.97 4.87
CA ALA A 121 29.85 -4.61 4.36
C ALA A 121 30.77 -3.60 5.05
N VAL A 122 31.26 -3.88 6.26
CA VAL A 122 32.11 -2.95 7.01
C VAL A 122 33.46 -2.78 6.31
N GLY A 123 33.81 -1.53 6.00
CA GLY A 123 35.02 -1.16 5.26
C GLY A 123 34.80 -0.98 3.76
N LEU A 124 33.60 -1.27 3.25
CA LEU A 124 33.24 -1.02 1.86
C LEU A 124 33.14 0.49 1.60
N ASP A 125 33.81 0.97 0.54
CA ASP A 125 33.67 2.33 0.03
C ASP A 125 32.50 2.37 -0.96
N ILE A 126 31.40 2.99 -0.54
CA ILE A 126 30.18 3.07 -1.35
C ILE A 126 30.31 4.05 -2.52
N SER A 127 31.36 4.87 -2.57
CA SER A 127 31.63 5.74 -3.73
C SER A 127 32.18 4.96 -4.94
N GLU A 128 32.73 3.77 -4.71
CA GLU A 128 33.23 2.86 -5.75
C GLU A 128 32.14 1.90 -6.27
N LEU A 129 30.97 1.88 -5.61
CA LEU A 129 29.85 1.04 -6.01
C LEU A 129 29.07 1.67 -7.16
N ASP A 130 28.93 0.91 -8.24
CA ASP A 130 28.02 1.25 -9.33
C ASP A 130 26.61 0.81 -8.92
N TYR A 131 25.84 1.74 -8.34
CA TYR A 131 24.42 1.50 -8.08
C TYR A 131 23.66 1.60 -9.43
N PRO A 132 22.95 0.54 -9.85
CA PRO A 132 22.20 0.53 -11.12
C PRO A 132 21.01 1.51 -11.15
#